data_AF-Q7U5W0-F1
#
_entry.id   AF-Q7U5W0-F1
#
_cell.length_a   1.000
_cell.length_b   1.000
_cell.length_c   1.000
_cell.angle_alpha   90.00
_cell.angle_beta   90.00
_cell.angle_gamma   90.00
#
_symmetry.space_group_name_H-M   'P 1'
#
loop_
_entity.id
_entity.type
_entity.pdbx_description
1 polymer ?
#
loop_
_entity_poly.entity_id
_entity_poly.type
_entity_poly.pdbx_seq_one_letter_code
_entity_poly.pdbx_strand_id
1 'polypeptide(L)'
;MSAEYFSIDDQIKASYQSASQVETQARQLEARIAKIDGTKNLLPARRYGQPVDMAKIRSNLTLTSLIAQDCAELAHFCGIDPGIRHRIDEEKEARAMAAQALQMRTERLRESNERAAKVREQQLISGINPMTGRYF
;
A
#
# COMPACT_ATOMS: atom_id res chain seq x y z
N MET A 1 -57.76 -1.13 19.39
CA MET A 1 -56.35 -1.30 18.99
C MET A 1 -55.54 -0.40 19.89
N SER A 2 -55.05 -0.95 21.00
CA SER A 2 -54.37 -0.20 22.05
C SER A 2 -52.89 -0.13 21.70
N ALA A 3 -52.36 1.07 21.51
CA ALA A 3 -50.92 1.27 21.33
C ALA A 3 -50.22 0.82 22.62
N GLU A 4 -49.46 -0.27 22.53
CA GLU A 4 -48.54 -0.69 23.59
C GLU A 4 -47.48 0.41 23.74
N TYR A 5 -47.67 1.29 24.73
CA TYR A 5 -46.61 2.18 25.18
C TYR A 5 -45.52 1.31 25.80
N PHE A 6 -44.44 1.06 25.06
CA PHE A 6 -43.21 0.53 25.64
C PHE A 6 -42.83 1.39 26.85
N SER A 7 -42.69 0.76 28.01
CA SER A 7 -42.24 1.43 29.23
C SER A 7 -40.94 2.18 28.95
N ILE A 8 -40.79 3.38 29.55
CA ILE A 8 -39.57 4.18 29.43
C ILE A 8 -38.34 3.34 29.81
N ASP A 9 -38.47 2.44 30.78
CA ASP A 9 -37.41 1.51 31.19
C ASP A 9 -37.00 0.54 30.08
N ASP A 10 -37.94 0.08 29.26
CA ASP A 10 -37.66 -0.80 28.13
C ASP A 10 -36.97 -0.03 27.00
N GLN A 11 -37.37 1.22 26.77
CA GLN A 11 -36.70 2.11 25.81
C GLN A 11 -35.26 2.42 26.25
N ILE A 12 -35.03 2.63 27.56
CA ILE A 12 -33.68 2.85 28.13
C ILE A 12 -32.81 1.61 27.93
N LYS A 13 -33.34 0.41 28.22
CA LYS A 13 -32.62 -0.86 28.00
C LYS A 13 -32.29 -1.08 26.52
N ALA A 14 -33.25 -0.85 25.62
CA ALA A 14 -33.04 -0.98 24.18
C ALA A 14 -31.97 0.00 23.67
N SER A 15 -31.98 1.25 24.17
CA SER A 15 -30.97 2.26 23.86
C SER A 15 -29.57 1.86 24.35
N TYR A 16 -29.47 1.27 25.54
CA TYR A 16 -28.19 0.77 26.05
C TYR A 16 -27.65 -0.40 25.22
N GLN A 17 -28.52 -1.35 24.84
CA GLN A 17 -28.13 -2.49 24.01
C GLN A 17 -27.65 -2.05 22.62
N SER A 18 -28.34 -1.12 21.97
CA SER A 18 -27.91 -0.59 20.67
C SER A 18 -26.58 0.15 20.79
N ALA A 19 -26.38 0.96 21.84
CA ALA A 19 -25.11 1.61 22.11
C ALA A 19 -23.96 0.61 22.34
N SER A 20 -24.22 -0.52 23.00
CA SER A 20 -23.21 -1.57 23.22
C SER A 20 -22.79 -2.26 21.91
N GLN A 21 -23.73 -2.48 20.98
CA GLN A 21 -23.43 -3.05 19.67
C GLN A 21 -22.58 -2.09 18.83
N VAL A 22 -22.96 -0.80 18.79
CA VAL A 22 -22.21 0.25 18.09
C VAL A 22 -20.79 0.35 18.66
N GLU A 23 -20.66 0.29 19.99
CA GLU A 23 -19.35 0.32 20.64
C GLU A 23 -18.48 -0.86 20.23
N THR A 24 -19.04 -2.07 20.15
CA THR A 24 -18.30 -3.27 19.78
C THR A 24 -17.75 -3.18 18.36
N GLN A 25 -18.57 -2.73 17.42
CA GLN A 25 -18.16 -2.51 16.03
C GLN A 25 -17.09 -1.41 15.92
N ALA A 26 -17.30 -0.31 16.63
CA ALA A 26 -16.37 0.81 16.61
C ALA A 26 -15.00 0.45 17.20
N ARG A 27 -14.96 -0.33 18.29
CA ARG A 27 -13.70 -0.86 18.86
C ARG A 27 -12.99 -1.81 17.91
N GLN A 28 -13.71 -2.66 17.18
CA GLN A 28 -13.11 -3.54 16.17
C GLN A 28 -12.48 -2.73 15.03
N LEU A 29 -13.16 -1.68 14.57
CA LEU A 29 -12.65 -0.80 13.54
C LEU A 29 -11.42 0.00 14.01
N GLU A 30 -11.46 0.57 15.22
CA GLU A 30 -10.32 1.25 15.83
C GLU A 30 -9.13 0.32 16.01
N ALA A 31 -9.36 -0.91 16.49
CA ALA A 31 -8.30 -1.90 16.64
C ALA A 31 -7.69 -2.26 15.28
N ARG A 32 -8.48 -2.31 14.21
CA ARG A 32 -8.00 -2.58 12.86
C ARG A 32 -7.20 -1.41 12.30
N ILE A 33 -7.66 -0.17 12.50
CA ILE A 33 -6.92 1.03 12.11
C ILE A 33 -5.62 1.15 12.91
N ALA A 34 -5.65 0.89 14.22
CA ALA A 34 -4.49 1.01 15.11
C ALA A 34 -3.39 -0.04 14.87
N LYS A 35 -3.66 -1.10 14.09
CA LYS A 35 -2.63 -2.02 13.59
C LYS A 35 -1.75 -1.39 12.52
N ILE A 36 -2.22 -0.32 11.86
CA ILE A 36 -1.43 0.44 10.90
C ILE A 36 -0.47 1.33 11.67
N ASP A 37 0.81 1.26 11.34
CA ASP A 37 1.83 2.05 12.04
C ASP A 37 1.55 3.55 11.91
N GLY A 38 1.58 4.26 13.05
CA GLY A 38 1.40 5.72 13.11
C GLY A 38 -0.03 6.23 13.15
N THR A 39 -1.07 5.39 13.00
CA THR A 39 -2.48 5.85 12.97
C THR A 39 -3.09 6.05 14.36
N LYS A 40 -2.54 5.39 15.40
CA LYS A 40 -3.11 5.37 16.76
C LYS A 40 -3.34 6.77 17.34
N ASN A 41 -2.43 7.71 17.06
CA ASN A 41 -2.51 9.10 17.56
C ASN A 41 -3.39 10.01 16.69
N LEU A 42 -3.79 9.54 15.51
CA LEU A 42 -4.56 10.30 14.52
C LEU A 42 -6.05 9.95 14.55
N LEU A 43 -6.43 8.91 15.31
CA LEU A 43 -7.82 8.52 15.52
C LEU A 43 -8.60 9.62 16.27
N PRO A 44 -9.83 9.94 15.81
CA PRO A 44 -10.64 10.95 16.48
C PRO A 44 -11.12 10.46 17.84
N ALA A 45 -11.02 11.32 18.85
CA ALA A 45 -11.60 11.03 20.16
C ALA A 45 -13.13 10.91 20.06
N ARG A 46 -13.68 9.84 20.66
CA ARG A 46 -15.13 9.57 20.70
C ARG A 46 -15.59 9.20 22.11
N ARG A 47 -16.90 9.36 22.36
CA ARG A 47 -17.56 8.92 23.59
C ARG A 47 -18.10 7.49 23.40
N TYR A 48 -18.28 6.77 24.50
CA TYR A 48 -18.83 5.41 24.48
C TYR A 48 -20.17 5.35 23.76
N GLY A 49 -20.36 4.32 22.94
CA GLY A 49 -21.62 4.08 22.22
C GLY A 49 -21.84 5.00 21.01
N GLN A 50 -20.86 5.85 20.68
CA GLN A 50 -20.86 6.60 19.43
C GLN A 50 -20.10 5.83 18.34
N PRO A 51 -20.62 5.80 17.10
CA PRO A 51 -19.90 5.20 15.99
C PRO A 51 -18.63 6.01 15.68
N VAL A 52 -17.69 5.39 14.96
CA VAL A 52 -16.50 6.08 14.48
C VAL A 52 -16.90 7.12 13.43
N ASP A 53 -16.48 8.36 13.63
CA ASP A 53 -16.80 9.46 12.72
C ASP A 53 -15.94 9.39 11.46
N MET A 54 -16.52 8.82 10.40
CA MET A 54 -15.87 8.69 9.10
C MET A 54 -15.59 10.05 8.44
N ALA A 55 -16.30 11.12 8.79
CA ALA A 55 -16.01 12.46 8.27
C ALA A 55 -14.70 13.00 8.88
N LYS A 56 -14.48 12.79 10.19
CA LYS A 56 -13.23 13.15 10.86
C LYS A 56 -12.04 12.32 10.37
N ILE A 57 -12.26 11.05 10.04
CA ILE A 57 -11.23 10.24 9.40
C ILE A 57 -10.86 10.84 8.04
N ARG A 58 -11.87 11.16 7.20
CA ARG A 58 -11.65 11.73 5.86
C ARG A 58 -11.00 13.12 5.88
N SER A 59 -11.25 13.92 6.92
CA SER A 59 -10.62 15.24 7.05
C SER A 59 -9.13 15.16 7.40
N ASN A 60 -8.67 14.04 7.97
CA ASN A 60 -7.29 13.87 8.35
C ASN A 60 -6.47 13.22 7.22
N LEU A 61 -5.76 14.04 6.44
CA LEU A 61 -4.98 13.62 5.27
C LEU A 61 -3.92 12.54 5.59
N THR A 62 -3.29 12.61 6.76
CA THR A 62 -2.27 11.62 7.13
C THR A 62 -2.91 10.29 7.49
N LEU A 63 -4.03 10.30 8.21
CA LEU A 63 -4.78 9.07 8.51
C LEU A 63 -5.33 8.43 7.23
N THR A 64 -5.89 9.23 6.31
CA THR A 64 -6.44 8.69 5.05
C THR A 64 -5.37 8.10 4.16
N SER A 65 -4.20 8.75 4.04
CA SER A 65 -3.08 8.24 3.25
C SER A 65 -2.51 6.95 3.82
N LEU A 66 -2.33 6.84 5.13
CA LEU A 66 -1.88 5.61 5.79
C LEU A 66 -2.88 4.47 5.58
N ILE A 67 -4.18 4.72 5.75
CA ILE A 67 -5.23 3.72 5.52
C ILE A 67 -5.23 3.27 4.05
N ALA A 68 -5.15 4.21 3.10
CA ALA A 68 -5.14 3.91 1.68
C ALA A 68 -3.89 3.12 1.24
N GLN A 69 -2.74 3.37 1.88
CA GLN A 69 -1.50 2.66 1.60
C GLN A 69 -1.48 1.24 2.18
N ASP A 70 -2.09 1.00 3.33
CA ASP A 70 -2.07 -0.31 3.98
C ASP A 70 -3.12 -1.26 3.40
N CYS A 71 -4.39 -0.84 3.34
CA CYS A 71 -5.50 -1.73 3.02
C CYS A 71 -6.59 -1.04 2.18
N ALA A 72 -6.75 -1.47 0.92
CA ALA A 72 -7.78 -0.95 0.02
C ALA A 72 -9.21 -1.21 0.52
N GLU A 73 -9.46 -2.35 1.16
CA GLU A 73 -10.78 -2.68 1.73
C GLU A 73 -11.18 -1.71 2.85
N LEU A 74 -10.23 -1.42 3.75
CA LEU A 74 -10.44 -0.49 4.86
C LEU A 74 -10.64 0.95 4.34
N ALA A 75 -9.86 1.34 3.32
CA ALA A 75 -10.03 2.62 2.66
C ALA A 75 -11.43 2.77 2.06
N HIS A 76 -11.89 1.78 1.30
CA HIS A 76 -13.24 1.78 0.74
C HIS A 76 -14.30 1.83 1.84
N PHE A 77 -14.17 1.05 2.92
CA PHE A 77 -15.10 1.05 4.03
C PHE A 77 -15.20 2.43 4.71
N CYS A 78 -14.08 3.14 4.85
CA CYS A 78 -14.02 4.49 5.40
C CYS A 78 -14.45 5.58 4.39
N GLY A 79 -14.82 5.22 3.15
CA GLY A 79 -15.18 6.16 2.09
C GLY A 79 -14.00 6.97 1.54
N ILE A 80 -12.79 6.40 1.62
CA ILE A 80 -11.55 6.94 1.07
C ILE A 80 -11.33 6.30 -0.30
N ASP A 81 -10.88 7.08 -1.29
CA ASP A 81 -10.57 6.57 -2.63
C ASP A 81 -9.43 5.54 -2.58
N PRO A 82 -9.69 4.26 -2.98
CA PRO A 82 -8.66 3.22 -3.03
C PRO A 82 -7.67 3.41 -4.18
N GLY A 83 -7.92 4.35 -5.11
CA GLY A 83 -7.07 4.62 -6.27
C GLY A 83 -5.62 5.01 -5.94
N ILE A 84 -5.31 5.41 -4.70
CA ILE A 84 -3.93 5.62 -4.24
C ILE A 84 -3.15 4.29 -4.22
N ARG A 85 -3.76 3.21 -3.74
CA ARG A 85 -3.11 1.88 -3.68
C ARG A 85 -2.82 1.35 -5.08
N HIS A 86 -3.81 1.42 -5.97
CA HIS A 86 -3.65 1.00 -7.35
C HIS A 86 -2.49 1.71 -8.06
N ARG A 87 -2.40 3.05 -7.91
CA ARG A 87 -1.26 3.82 -8.46
C ARG A 87 0.08 3.40 -7.86
N ILE A 88 0.14 3.13 -6.56
CA ILE A 88 1.37 2.66 -5.90
C ILE A 88 1.79 1.29 -6.44
N ASP A 89 0.84 0.39 -6.66
CA ASP A 89 1.13 -0.96 -7.14
C ASP A 89 1.59 -0.90 -8.61
N GLU A 90 0.93 -0.11 -9.45
CA GLU A 90 1.36 0.17 -10.83
C GLU A 90 2.79 0.75 -10.89
N GLU A 91 3.11 1.71 -10.03
CA GLU A 91 4.46 2.29 -9.95
C GLU A 91 5.50 1.26 -9.51
N LYS A 92 5.17 0.38 -8.56
CA LYS A 92 6.08 -0.69 -8.11
C LYS A 92 6.34 -1.69 -9.23
N GLU A 93 5.30 -2.09 -9.94
CA GLU A 93 5.42 -2.98 -11.10
C GLU A 93 6.26 -2.34 -12.21
N ALA A 94 6.01 -1.07 -12.54
CA ALA A 94 6.80 -0.32 -13.51
C ALA A 94 8.28 -0.24 -13.13
N ARG A 95 8.59 0.01 -11.85
CA ARG A 95 9.97 0.01 -11.34
C ARG A 95 10.61 -1.37 -11.42
N ALA A 96 9.88 -2.42 -11.09
CA ALA A 96 10.38 -3.80 -11.19
C ALA A 96 10.70 -4.18 -12.64
N MET A 97 9.80 -3.85 -13.59
CA MET A 97 10.04 -4.07 -15.02
C MET A 97 11.23 -3.26 -15.53
N ALA A 98 11.36 -2.00 -15.13
CA ALA A 98 12.51 -1.18 -15.50
C ALA A 98 13.83 -1.75 -14.96
N ALA A 99 13.85 -2.22 -13.71
CA ALA A 99 15.02 -2.85 -13.11
C ALA A 99 15.42 -4.14 -13.86
N GLN A 100 14.46 -5.00 -14.19
CA GLN A 100 14.71 -6.21 -14.99
C GLN A 100 15.22 -5.87 -16.40
N ALA A 101 14.63 -4.86 -17.06
CA ALA A 101 15.10 -4.41 -18.37
C ALA A 101 16.53 -3.87 -18.33
N LEU A 102 16.90 -3.16 -17.26
CA LEU A 102 18.28 -2.71 -17.04
C LEU A 102 19.23 -3.88 -16.81
N GLN A 103 18.86 -4.86 -15.98
CA GLN A 103 19.66 -6.07 -15.75
C GLN A 103 19.95 -6.81 -17.07
N MET A 104 18.93 -7.07 -17.88
CA MET A 104 19.11 -7.72 -19.18
C MET A 104 20.03 -6.91 -20.12
N ARG A 105 19.95 -5.58 -20.11
CA ARG A 105 20.86 -4.73 -20.89
C ARG A 105 22.29 -4.83 -20.39
N THR A 106 22.50 -4.84 -19.08
CA THR A 106 23.84 -4.97 -18.49
C THR A 106 24.47 -6.32 -18.78
N GLU A 107 23.69 -7.41 -18.76
CA GLU A 107 24.15 -8.76 -19.11
C GLU A 107 24.57 -8.84 -20.57
N ARG A 108 23.75 -8.32 -21.49
CA ARG A 108 24.10 -8.26 -22.92
C ARG A 108 25.37 -7.47 -23.19
N LEU A 109 25.54 -6.33 -22.51
CA LEU A 109 26.77 -5.52 -22.62
C LEU A 109 27.98 -6.28 -22.10
N ARG A 110 27.83 -7.01 -20.99
CA ARG A 110 28.90 -7.84 -20.44
C ARG A 110 29.30 -8.95 -21.41
N GLU A 111 28.34 -9.67 -21.99
CA GLU A 111 28.62 -10.70 -23.00
C GLU A 111 29.34 -10.13 -24.23
N SER A 112 28.91 -8.97 -24.72
CA SER A 112 29.56 -8.30 -25.85
C SER A 112 31.00 -7.93 -25.54
N ASN A 113 31.25 -7.38 -24.34
CA ASN A 113 32.59 -7.03 -23.88
C ASN A 113 33.49 -8.27 -23.73
N GLU A 114 32.96 -9.38 -23.20
CA GLU A 114 33.68 -10.64 -23.08
C GLU A 114 34.04 -11.23 -24.45
N ARG A 115 33.12 -11.17 -25.43
CA ARG A 115 33.40 -11.60 -26.81
C ARG A 115 34.47 -10.71 -27.46
N ALA A 116 34.36 -9.39 -27.30
CA ALA A 116 35.35 -8.45 -27.83
C ALA A 116 36.74 -8.65 -27.19
N ALA A 117 36.81 -8.95 -25.89
CA ALA A 117 38.06 -9.31 -25.22
C ALA A 117 38.70 -10.57 -25.83
N LYS A 118 37.92 -11.65 -25.99
CA LYS A 118 38.40 -12.89 -26.61
C LYS A 118 38.91 -12.69 -28.04
N VAL A 119 38.21 -11.87 -28.85
CA VAL A 119 38.65 -11.55 -30.22
C VAL A 119 39.99 -10.82 -30.20
N ARG A 120 40.17 -9.83 -29.31
CA ARG A 120 41.45 -9.11 -29.17
C ARG A 120 42.59 -10.04 -28.75
N GLU A 121 42.32 -10.97 -27.82
CA GLU A 121 43.30 -12.00 -27.42
C GLU A 121 43.69 -12.90 -28.59
N GLN A 122 42.71 -13.38 -29.37
CA GLN A 122 42.97 -14.21 -30.56
C GLN A 122 43.80 -13.47 -31.62
N GLN A 123 43.48 -12.20 -31.89
CA GLN A 123 44.23 -11.37 -32.84
C GLN A 123 45.68 -11.18 -32.38
N LEU A 124 45.90 -10.89 -31.09
CA LEU A 124 47.25 -10.79 -30.53
C LEU A 124 48.04 -12.08 -30.70
N ILE A 125 47.42 -13.24 -30.41
CA ILE A 125 48.06 -14.56 -30.58
C ILE A 125 48.40 -14.84 -32.05
N SER A 126 47.53 -14.45 -32.99
CA SER A 126 47.79 -14.61 -34.42
C SER A 126 48.77 -13.58 -34.98
N GLY A 127 49.38 -12.74 -34.13
CA GLY A 127 50.34 -11.73 -34.55
C GLY A 127 49.70 -10.52 -35.23
N ILE A 128 48.39 -10.29 -35.06
CA ILE A 128 47.66 -9.13 -35.59
C ILE A 128 47.44 -8.13 -34.44
N ASN A 129 47.87 -6.88 -34.62
CA ASN A 129 47.60 -5.82 -33.67
C ASN A 129 46.08 -5.54 -33.62
N PRO A 130 45.43 -5.71 -32.45
CA PRO A 130 43.98 -5.62 -32.32
C PRO A 130 43.42 -4.19 -32.49
N MET A 131 44.28 -3.16 -32.44
CA MET A 131 43.86 -1.76 -32.57
C MET A 131 43.98 -1.25 -34.02
N THR A 132 44.87 -1.82 -34.83
CA THR A 132 45.16 -1.36 -36.19
C THR A 132 44.85 -2.40 -37.26
N GLY A 133 44.60 -3.66 -36.87
CA GLY A 133 44.28 -4.77 -37.77
C GLY A 133 45.44 -5.22 -38.67
N ARG A 134 46.67 -4.76 -38.40
CA ARG A 134 47.88 -5.12 -39.15
C ARG A 134 48.70 -6.14 -38.38
N TYR A 135 49.46 -6.98 -39.08
CA TYR A 135 50.42 -7.85 -38.42
C TYR A 135 51.49 -7.01 -37.68
N PHE A 136 51.95 -7.54 -36.55
CA PHE A 136 53.14 -7.02 -35.85
C PHE A 136 54.39 -7.16 -36.73
#